data_AF-A0A2W0AH88-F1
#
_entry.id   AF-A0A2W0AH88-F1
#
_cell.length_a   1.000
_cell.length_b   1.000
_cell.length_c   1.000
_cell.angle_alpha   90.00
_cell.angle_beta   90.00
_cell.angle_gamma   90.00
#
_symmetry.space_group_name_H-M   'P 1'
#
loop_
_entity.id
_entity.type
_entity.pdbx_description
1 polymer ?
#
loop_
_entity_poly.entity_id
_entity_poly.type
_entity_poly.pdbx_seq_one_letter_code
_entity_poly.pdbx_strand_id
1 'polypeptide(L)'
;MRTWVIISLVVLAWSSVVLAKKDETVEQLKARVDAAKPAERIELCLKIAERQLDAADKLYTSGKVDVARADIQEVVTYSEQARDTATSSGKKLKNAEISVRKMANRLRDMKHTLNFEDQGPVQEAIDHLERVRTDLLATMFGSSK
;
A
#
# COMPACT_ATOMS: atom_id res chain seq x y z
N MET A 1 -1.84 40.40 -58.32
CA MET A 1 -1.92 39.30 -59.31
C MET A 1 -1.11 38.14 -58.76
N ARG A 2 -1.81 37.19 -58.12
CA ARG A 2 -2.01 35.81 -58.62
C ARG A 2 -0.68 35.04 -58.69
N THR A 3 -0.36 34.34 -57.60
CA THR A 3 0.16 32.95 -57.50
C THR A 3 0.88 32.71 -56.16
N TRP A 4 0.20 32.89 -55.02
CA TRP A 4 0.73 32.47 -53.70
C TRP A 4 -0.40 31.85 -52.86
N VAL A 5 -1.21 31.02 -53.52
CA VAL A 5 -2.14 30.10 -52.86
C VAL A 5 -1.41 28.75 -52.81
N ILE A 6 -1.58 28.03 -51.70
CA ILE A 6 -1.20 26.63 -51.45
C ILE A 6 0.22 26.42 -50.89
N ILE A 7 0.45 26.81 -49.64
CA ILE A 7 1.22 26.00 -48.66
C ILE A 7 0.47 26.14 -47.32
N SER A 8 -0.69 25.51 -47.22
CA SER A 8 -0.86 24.27 -46.42
C SER A 8 -0.54 24.46 -44.94
N LEU A 9 -1.54 24.98 -44.21
CA LEU A 9 -2.04 24.47 -42.93
C LEU A 9 -1.30 23.24 -42.38
N VAL A 10 -0.28 23.47 -41.56
CA VAL A 10 0.18 22.49 -40.57
C VAL A 10 -0.10 23.08 -39.20
N VAL A 11 -1.38 23.02 -38.81
CA VAL A 11 -1.76 23.08 -37.40
C VAL A 11 -1.38 21.73 -36.82
N LEU A 12 -0.11 21.63 -36.41
CA LEU A 12 0.37 20.52 -35.59
C LEU A 12 -0.28 20.69 -34.22
N ALA A 13 -1.46 20.09 -34.08
CA ALA A 13 -2.10 19.83 -32.82
C ALA A 13 -1.12 19.02 -31.97
N TRP A 14 -0.41 19.70 -31.06
CA TRP A 14 0.17 19.07 -29.90
C TRP A 14 -0.99 18.58 -29.05
N SER A 15 -1.44 17.36 -29.34
CA SER A 15 -2.25 16.59 -28.41
C SER A 15 -1.36 16.31 -27.21
N SER A 16 -1.53 17.11 -26.16
CA SER A 16 -1.09 16.76 -24.82
C SER A 16 -1.85 15.48 -24.43
N VAL A 17 -1.31 14.32 -24.78
CA VAL A 17 -1.68 13.07 -24.11
C VAL A 17 -1.09 13.21 -22.72
N VAL A 18 -1.88 13.79 -21.81
CA VAL A 18 -1.70 13.57 -20.39
C VAL A 18 -1.93 12.08 -20.22
N LEU A 19 -0.85 11.31 -20.26
CA LEU A 19 -0.84 9.93 -19.85
C LEU A 19 -1.18 9.95 -18.37
N ALA A 20 -2.47 9.90 -18.05
CA ALA A 20 -2.94 9.60 -16.72
C ALA A 20 -2.25 8.28 -16.35
N LYS A 21 -1.23 8.35 -15.49
CA LYS A 21 -0.62 7.15 -14.91
C LYS A 21 -1.79 6.40 -14.27
N LYS A 22 -2.27 5.35 -14.94
CA LYS A 22 -3.27 4.46 -14.36
C LYS A 22 -2.66 3.96 -13.06
N ASP A 23 -3.28 4.30 -11.94
CA ASP A 23 -2.92 3.68 -10.68
C ASP A 23 -3.06 2.18 -10.86
N GLU A 24 -1.96 1.45 -10.70
CA GLU A 24 -1.96 0.00 -10.78
C GLU A 24 -3.00 -0.55 -9.80
N THR A 25 -3.66 -1.65 -10.14
CA THR A 25 -4.57 -2.37 -9.24
C THR A 25 -3.81 -3.12 -8.15
N VAL A 26 -4.50 -3.58 -7.10
CA VAL A 26 -3.86 -4.39 -6.04
C VAL A 26 -3.33 -5.69 -6.64
N GLU A 27 -4.08 -6.32 -7.52
CA GLU A 27 -3.74 -7.57 -8.22
C GLU A 27 -2.48 -7.42 -9.07
N GLN A 28 -2.35 -6.29 -9.77
CA GLN A 28 -1.13 -5.97 -10.53
C GLN A 28 0.08 -5.78 -9.64
N LEU A 29 -0.08 -5.17 -8.45
CA LEU A 29 1.01 -5.08 -7.48
C LEU A 29 1.39 -6.47 -6.97
N LYS A 30 0.40 -7.30 -6.58
CA LYS A 30 0.62 -8.66 -6.07
C LYS A 30 1.42 -9.51 -7.05
N ALA A 31 1.07 -9.44 -8.33
CA ALA A 31 1.75 -10.19 -9.40
C ALA A 31 3.25 -9.86 -9.54
N ARG A 32 3.69 -8.70 -9.04
CA ARG A 32 5.09 -8.24 -9.12
C ARG A 32 5.92 -8.54 -7.88
N VAL A 33 5.29 -8.89 -6.75
CA VAL A 33 5.96 -9.05 -5.46
C VAL A 33 7.09 -10.08 -5.53
N ASP A 34 6.83 -11.25 -6.12
CA ASP A 34 7.78 -12.37 -6.11
C ASP A 34 8.98 -12.16 -7.06
N ALA A 35 8.80 -11.36 -8.11
CA ALA A 35 9.87 -11.04 -9.06
C ALA A 35 10.68 -9.81 -8.67
N ALA A 36 10.21 -9.03 -7.68
CA ALA A 36 10.82 -7.75 -7.32
C ALA A 36 12.13 -7.93 -6.53
N LYS A 37 13.07 -6.98 -6.76
CA LYS A 37 14.28 -6.88 -5.92
C LYS A 37 13.90 -6.52 -4.49
N PRO A 38 14.70 -6.87 -3.46
CA PRO A 38 14.28 -6.72 -2.06
C PRO A 38 13.75 -5.33 -1.67
N ALA A 39 14.40 -4.25 -2.09
CA ALA A 39 13.94 -2.89 -1.79
C ALA A 39 12.59 -2.55 -2.46
N GLU A 40 12.39 -2.99 -3.70
CA GLU A 40 11.13 -2.80 -4.43
C GLU A 40 10.03 -3.70 -3.87
N ARG A 41 10.36 -4.95 -3.50
CA ARG A 41 9.44 -5.89 -2.85
C ARG A 41 8.86 -5.30 -1.56
N ILE A 42 9.70 -4.70 -0.72
CA ILE A 42 9.24 -4.00 0.50
C ILE A 42 8.24 -2.90 0.14
N GLU A 43 8.57 -2.05 -0.83
CA GLU A 43 7.70 -0.94 -1.25
C GLU A 43 6.37 -1.44 -1.85
N LEU A 44 6.40 -2.51 -2.65
CA LEU A 44 5.20 -3.15 -3.20
C LEU A 44 4.31 -3.72 -2.10
N CYS A 45 4.87 -4.48 -1.16
CA CYS A 45 4.12 -5.04 -0.04
C CYS A 45 3.46 -3.94 0.80
N LEU A 46 4.19 -2.88 1.16
CA LEU A 46 3.62 -1.75 1.91
C LEU A 46 2.51 -1.06 1.12
N LYS A 47 2.69 -0.85 -0.19
CA LYS A 47 1.66 -0.23 -1.04
C LYS A 47 0.40 -1.08 -1.17
N ILE A 48 0.54 -2.42 -1.20
CA ILE A 48 -0.60 -3.34 -1.18
C ILE A 48 -1.34 -3.22 0.15
N ALA A 49 -0.62 -3.31 1.26
CA ALA A 49 -1.21 -3.20 2.60
C ALA A 49 -1.95 -1.87 2.80
N GLU A 50 -1.36 -0.75 2.39
CA GLU A 50 -1.99 0.58 2.48
C GLU A 50 -3.30 0.64 1.67
N ARG A 51 -3.32 0.06 0.46
CA ARG A 51 -4.52 0.03 -0.39
C ARG A 51 -5.61 -0.89 0.12
N GLN A 52 -5.23 -2.02 0.71
CA GLN A 52 -6.20 -2.92 1.34
C GLN A 52 -6.81 -2.29 2.59
N LEU A 53 -6.03 -1.52 3.35
CA LEU A 53 -6.58 -0.73 4.45
C LEU A 53 -7.56 0.35 3.95
N ASP A 54 -7.23 1.05 2.86
CA ASP A 54 -8.14 1.99 2.21
C ASP A 54 -9.45 1.33 1.74
N ALA A 55 -9.37 0.11 1.22
CA ALA A 55 -10.51 -0.65 0.75
C ALA A 55 -11.37 -1.13 1.91
N ALA A 56 -10.76 -1.72 2.94
CA ALA A 56 -11.44 -2.23 4.13
C ALA A 56 -12.29 -1.16 4.83
N ASP A 57 -11.75 0.05 5.01
CA ASP A 57 -12.45 1.19 5.62
C ASP A 57 -13.77 1.54 4.88
N LYS A 58 -13.73 1.53 3.54
CA LYS A 58 -14.91 1.75 2.69
C LYS A 58 -15.87 0.56 2.74
N LEU A 59 -15.35 -0.66 2.84
CA LEU A 59 -16.15 -1.87 2.90
C LEU A 59 -16.92 -1.98 4.22
N TYR A 60 -16.29 -1.65 5.35
CA TYR A 60 -16.98 -1.53 6.63
C TYR A 60 -18.11 -0.50 6.57
N THR A 61 -17.84 0.69 6.01
CA THR A 61 -18.86 1.75 5.86
C THR A 61 -20.02 1.34 4.94
N SER A 62 -19.77 0.45 3.96
CA SER A 62 -20.80 -0.05 3.04
C SER A 62 -21.45 -1.38 3.47
N GLY A 63 -21.18 -1.84 4.70
CA GLY A 63 -21.76 -3.06 5.27
C GLY A 63 -21.20 -4.36 4.70
N LYS A 64 -20.12 -4.31 3.91
CA LYS A 64 -19.45 -5.49 3.32
C LYS A 64 -18.38 -6.04 4.27
N VAL A 65 -18.81 -6.38 5.49
CA VAL A 65 -17.94 -6.70 6.62
C VAL A 65 -16.99 -7.87 6.33
N ASP A 66 -17.48 -8.96 5.73
CA ASP A 66 -16.63 -10.14 5.49
C ASP A 66 -15.49 -9.84 4.51
N VAL A 67 -15.76 -9.02 3.49
CA VAL A 67 -14.74 -8.58 2.53
C VAL A 67 -13.76 -7.64 3.21
N ALA A 68 -14.25 -6.72 4.05
CA ALA A 68 -13.40 -5.83 4.83
C ALA A 68 -12.43 -6.62 5.72
N ARG A 69 -12.91 -7.66 6.41
CA ARG A 69 -12.08 -8.54 7.25
C ARG A 69 -11.00 -9.25 6.44
N ALA A 70 -11.33 -9.73 5.24
CA ALA A 70 -10.35 -10.33 4.33
C ALA A 70 -9.26 -9.32 3.93
N ASP A 71 -9.64 -8.09 3.60
CA ASP A 71 -8.69 -7.03 3.28
C ASP A 71 -7.79 -6.68 4.48
N ILE A 72 -8.34 -6.64 5.70
CA ILE A 72 -7.54 -6.44 6.93
C ILE A 72 -6.52 -7.57 7.14
N GLN A 73 -6.89 -8.81 6.85
CA GLN A 73 -5.95 -9.93 6.92
C GLN A 73 -4.81 -9.78 5.90
N GLU A 74 -5.10 -9.23 4.72
CA GLU A 74 -4.06 -8.92 3.74
C GLU A 74 -3.16 -7.76 4.19
N VAL A 75 -3.70 -6.73 4.87
CA VAL A 75 -2.87 -5.67 5.48
C VAL A 75 -1.81 -6.28 6.39
N VAL A 76 -2.20 -7.23 7.23
CA VAL A 76 -1.28 -7.96 8.13
C VAL A 76 -0.27 -8.75 7.31
N THR A 77 -0.73 -9.58 6.38
CA THR A 77 0.12 -10.47 5.56
C THR A 77 1.20 -9.70 4.81
N TYR A 78 0.84 -8.61 4.13
CA TYR A 78 1.82 -7.83 3.37
C TYR A 78 2.72 -6.98 4.27
N SER A 79 2.27 -6.58 5.46
CA SER A 79 3.13 -5.93 6.46
C SER A 79 4.21 -6.88 6.99
N GLU A 80 3.86 -8.15 7.25
CA GLU A 80 4.83 -9.18 7.63
C GLU A 80 5.84 -9.44 6.52
N GLN A 81 5.39 -9.61 5.28
CA GLN A 81 6.31 -9.80 4.14
C GLN A 81 7.26 -8.62 3.95
N ALA A 82 6.77 -7.39 4.16
CA ALA A 82 7.60 -6.19 4.14
C ALA A 82 8.65 -6.22 5.26
N ARG A 83 8.27 -6.61 6.49
CA ARG A 83 9.21 -6.80 7.61
C ARG A 83 10.25 -7.85 7.27
N ASP A 84 9.83 -9.04 6.87
CA ASP A 84 10.74 -10.17 6.64
C ASP A 84 11.76 -9.83 5.55
N THR A 85 11.31 -9.16 4.49
CA THR A 85 12.20 -8.70 3.40
C THR A 85 13.12 -7.57 3.89
N ALA A 86 12.63 -6.63 4.70
CA ALA A 86 13.44 -5.54 5.23
C ALA A 86 14.51 -6.05 6.21
N THR A 87 14.15 -6.97 7.10
CA THR A 87 15.05 -7.59 8.07
C THR A 87 16.10 -8.46 7.38
N SER A 88 15.70 -9.32 6.44
CA SER A 88 16.64 -10.20 5.73
C SER A 88 17.59 -9.44 4.80
N SER A 89 17.13 -8.35 4.17
CA SER A 89 17.95 -7.57 3.24
C SER A 89 18.72 -6.41 3.89
N GLY A 90 18.36 -6.03 5.13
CA GLY A 90 18.85 -4.83 5.81
C GLY A 90 18.41 -3.51 5.15
N LYS A 91 17.49 -3.54 4.19
CA LYS A 91 17.06 -2.36 3.42
C LYS A 91 15.72 -1.85 3.94
N LYS A 92 15.53 -0.53 3.86
CA LYS A 92 14.23 0.14 4.05
C LYS A 92 13.55 -0.15 5.40
N LEU A 93 14.28 -0.63 6.43
CA LEU A 93 13.75 -0.91 7.77
C LEU A 93 12.94 0.26 8.34
N LYS A 94 13.50 1.48 8.31
CA LYS A 94 12.81 2.71 8.75
C LYS A 94 11.54 2.99 7.94
N ASN A 95 11.56 2.76 6.63
CA ASN A 95 10.39 3.01 5.78
C ASN A 95 9.27 2.02 6.11
N ALA A 96 9.62 0.74 6.26
CA ALA A 96 8.69 -0.29 6.70
C ALA A 96 8.09 0.04 8.08
N GLU A 97 8.92 0.43 9.06
CA GLU A 97 8.44 0.80 10.41
C GLU A 97 7.43 1.94 10.35
N ILE A 98 7.74 2.99 9.59
CA ILE A 98 6.87 4.17 9.48
C ILE A 98 5.54 3.81 8.85
N SER A 99 5.53 3.05 7.74
CA SER A 99 4.29 2.64 7.08
C SER A 99 3.46 1.73 7.99
N VAL A 100 4.07 0.73 8.63
CA VAL A 100 3.39 -0.18 9.57
C VAL A 100 2.79 0.59 10.75
N ARG A 101 3.54 1.53 11.35
CA ARG A 101 3.04 2.39 12.44
C ARG A 101 1.85 3.24 12.00
N LYS A 102 1.89 3.81 10.79
CA LYS A 102 0.77 4.59 10.24
C LYS A 102 -0.46 3.72 10.04
N MET A 103 -0.30 2.51 9.50
CA MET A 103 -1.40 1.57 9.30
C MET A 103 -2.02 1.13 10.64
N ALA A 104 -1.20 0.83 11.66
CA ALA A 104 -1.68 0.50 13.00
C ALA A 104 -2.50 1.64 13.63
N ASN A 105 -2.02 2.89 13.48
CA ASN A 105 -2.77 4.07 13.94
C ASN A 105 -4.10 4.22 13.20
N ARG A 106 -4.10 4.05 11.89
CA ARG A 106 -5.32 4.17 11.09
C ARG A 106 -6.32 3.05 11.40
N LEU A 107 -5.86 1.82 11.63
CA LEU A 107 -6.73 0.73 12.11
C LEU A 107 -7.35 1.08 13.46
N ARG A 108 -6.59 1.74 14.35
CA ARG A 108 -7.12 2.19 15.65
C ARG A 108 -8.22 3.23 15.47
N ASP A 109 -8.02 4.20 14.59
CA ASP A 109 -9.03 5.20 14.24
C ASP A 109 -10.29 4.55 13.65
N MET A 110 -10.10 3.62 12.70
CA MET A 110 -11.19 2.86 12.06
C MET A 110 -11.93 2.00 13.09
N LYS A 111 -11.25 1.31 14.00
CA LYS A 111 -11.89 0.46 15.02
C LYS A 111 -12.93 1.22 15.84
N HIS A 112 -12.68 2.50 16.14
CA HIS A 112 -13.59 3.33 16.93
C HIS A 112 -14.89 3.70 16.20
N THR A 113 -14.97 3.49 14.88
CA THR A 113 -16.18 3.74 14.08
C THR A 113 -17.01 2.47 13.84
N LEU A 114 -16.49 1.29 14.19
CA LEU A 114 -17.13 0.01 13.93
C LEU A 114 -18.09 -0.43 15.03
N ASN A 115 -19.06 -1.26 14.64
CA ASN A 115 -19.91 -2.01 15.57
C ASN A 115 -19.06 -2.89 16.48
N PHE A 116 -19.53 -3.12 17.71
CA PHE A 116 -18.79 -3.87 18.73
C PHE A 116 -18.26 -5.24 18.24
N GLU A 117 -19.08 -5.98 17.48
CA GLU A 117 -18.73 -7.29 16.94
C GLU A 117 -17.59 -7.25 15.92
N ASP A 118 -17.40 -6.10 15.25
CA ASP A 118 -16.37 -5.91 14.22
C ASP A 118 -15.06 -5.36 14.78
N GLN A 119 -15.06 -4.87 16.02
CA GLN A 119 -13.86 -4.30 16.64
C GLN A 119 -12.81 -5.35 17.00
N GLY A 120 -13.23 -6.59 17.31
CA GLY A 120 -12.32 -7.68 17.70
C GLY A 120 -11.28 -8.00 16.62
N PRO A 121 -11.71 -8.36 15.39
CA PRO A 121 -10.78 -8.64 14.29
C PRO A 121 -9.85 -7.47 13.97
N VAL A 122 -10.34 -6.23 14.06
CA VAL A 122 -9.50 -5.04 13.83
C VAL A 122 -8.48 -4.84 14.96
N GLN A 123 -8.85 -5.12 16.21
CA GLN A 123 -7.91 -5.08 17.33
C GLN A 123 -6.78 -6.10 17.15
N GLU A 124 -7.10 -7.33 16.74
CA GLU A 124 -6.08 -8.35 16.48
C GLU A 124 -5.08 -7.91 15.40
N ALA A 125 -5.57 -7.26 14.34
CA ALA A 125 -4.73 -6.70 13.29
C ALA A 125 -3.84 -5.56 13.82
N ILE A 126 -4.36 -4.66 14.67
CA ILE A 126 -3.56 -3.60 15.33
C ILE A 126 -2.42 -4.23 16.14
N ASP A 127 -2.75 -5.20 16.99
CA ASP A 127 -1.77 -5.86 17.86
C ASP A 127 -0.70 -6.58 17.04
N HIS A 128 -1.10 -7.15 15.90
CA HIS A 128 -0.17 -7.76 14.97
C HIS A 128 0.77 -6.73 14.32
N LEU A 129 0.25 -5.61 13.82
CA LEU A 129 1.09 -4.56 13.24
C LEU A 129 2.05 -3.93 14.27
N GLU A 130 1.65 -3.82 15.54
CA GLU A 130 2.56 -3.37 16.60
C GLU A 130 3.70 -4.38 16.84
N ARG A 131 3.44 -5.69 16.78
CA ARG A 131 4.52 -6.70 16.81
C ARG A 131 5.48 -6.56 15.63
N VAL A 132 4.95 -6.43 14.41
CA VAL A 132 5.75 -6.20 13.19
C VAL A 132 6.65 -4.97 13.35
N ARG A 133 6.09 -3.87 13.89
CA ARG A 133 6.82 -2.66 14.18
C ARG A 133 7.91 -2.87 15.24
N THR A 134 7.63 -3.60 16.32
CA THR A 134 8.61 -3.94 17.34
C THR A 134 9.77 -4.74 16.76
N ASP A 135 9.52 -5.71 15.89
CA ASP A 135 10.56 -6.51 15.22
C ASP A 135 11.47 -5.64 14.33
N LEU A 136 10.87 -4.72 13.58
CA LEU A 136 11.60 -3.76 12.74
C LEU A 136 12.51 -2.86 13.59
N LEU A 137 11.99 -2.33 14.69
CA LEU A 137 12.76 -1.49 15.63
C LEU A 137 13.88 -2.30 16.31
N ALA A 138 13.61 -3.54 16.71
CA ALA A 138 14.61 -4.43 17.27
C ALA A 138 15.72 -4.75 16.26
N THR A 139 15.39 -4.89 14.97
CA THR A 139 16.39 -5.06 13.92
C THR A 139 17.26 -3.81 13.74
N MET A 140 16.68 -2.62 13.86
CA MET A 140 17.40 -1.35 13.69
C MET A 140 18.28 -0.97 14.88
N PHE A 141 17.84 -1.29 16.09
CA PHE A 141 18.42 -0.75 17.33
C PHE A 141 18.83 -1.82 18.35
N GLY A 142 18.47 -3.08 18.12
CA GLY A 142 18.93 -4.19 18.94
C GLY A 142 20.44 -4.33 18.82
N SER A 143 21.11 -4.59 19.94
CA SER A 143 22.52 -4.95 19.91
C SER A 143 22.67 -6.19 19.02
N SER A 144 23.48 -6.09 17.96
CA SER A 144 24.01 -7.27 17.27
C SER A 144 24.57 -8.17 18.37
N LYS A 145 23.95 -9.32 18.59
CA LYS A 145 24.68 -10.42 19.20
C LYS A 145 25.72 -10.92 18.21
#